data_AF-A0A5A7NHT6-F1
#
_entry.id   AF-A0A5A7NHT6-F1
#
_cell.length_a   1.000
_cell.length_b   1.000
_cell.length_c   1.000
_cell.angle_alpha   90.00
_cell.angle_beta   90.00
_cell.angle_gamma   90.00
#
_symmetry.space_group_name_H-M   'P 1'
#
loop_
_entity.id
_entity.type
_entity.pdbx_description
1 polymer ?
#
loop_
_entity_poly.entity_id
_entity_poly.type
_entity_poly.pdbx_seq_one_letter_code
_entity_poly.pdbx_strand_id
1 'polypeptide(L)'
;MTDMKDKSGPSRRDILGGTASVATIAGLAGAGGFTGGAALSPRSSQAATAKEHVGPGDLDEYYVFFSSGQAGELRIVGLPSMRELMRIPVFNRCSATGWGSTNESRKILTEGLLPETRSFLDSRGGVYLNGDLHHPHMSFTEGTYDGRYVFMNDKANSRVARVRCDVMKCDKIIEIPNMEAVHGLRVQKYPKTGYVFANGEDRLPLPNDGTILDEPDKYHGIFTAIDGDSMEIAWQVMVDGNLDNVDADYQGKYCFSTCYNSEGGTNLAEMTSAEQDWVVIFNIARIEEAVKNGDFTRHHACR
;
A
#
# COMPACT_ATOMS: atom_id res chain seq x y z
N MET A 1 -41.43 -18.68 -31.68
CA MET A 1 -42.43 -17.77 -31.09
C MET A 1 -42.34 -17.96 -29.59
N THR A 2 -41.64 -17.11 -28.84
CA THR A 2 -41.87 -15.67 -28.69
C THR A 2 -40.57 -14.88 -28.62
N ASP A 3 -40.40 -13.94 -29.56
CA ASP A 3 -39.38 -12.89 -29.53
C ASP A 3 -39.65 -11.93 -28.37
N MET A 4 -38.71 -11.82 -27.42
CA MET A 4 -38.62 -10.65 -26.56
C MET A 4 -37.55 -9.74 -27.16
N LYS A 5 -38.02 -8.70 -27.86
CA LYS A 5 -37.20 -7.59 -28.36
C LYS A 5 -36.56 -6.86 -27.18
N ASP A 6 -35.24 -6.94 -27.11
CA ASP A 6 -34.40 -6.12 -26.26
C ASP A 6 -34.65 -4.64 -26.58
N LYS A 7 -35.12 -3.86 -25.60
CA LYS A 7 -35.27 -2.42 -25.75
C LYS A 7 -33.90 -1.78 -25.53
N SER A 8 -33.23 -1.46 -26.64
CA SER A 8 -31.96 -0.74 -26.68
C SER A 8 -32.07 0.61 -25.95
N GLY A 9 -31.62 0.64 -24.69
CA GLY A 9 -31.27 1.88 -24.01
C GLY A 9 -29.93 2.41 -24.54
N PRO A 10 -29.68 3.73 -24.46
CA PRO A 10 -28.42 4.30 -24.92
C PRO A 10 -27.25 3.71 -24.12
N SER A 11 -26.19 3.33 -24.84
CA SER A 11 -24.97 2.82 -24.24
C SER A 11 -24.19 3.95 -23.56
N ARG A 12 -23.30 3.61 -22.62
CA ARG A 12 -22.38 4.58 -21.98
C ARG A 12 -21.55 5.39 -22.98
N ARG A 13 -21.37 4.88 -24.20
CA ARG A 13 -20.64 5.53 -25.29
C ARG A 13 -21.48 6.60 -26.01
N ASP A 14 -22.80 6.46 -26.00
CA ASP A 14 -23.73 7.43 -26.61
C ASP A 14 -23.88 8.70 -25.75
N ILE A 15 -23.63 8.60 -24.44
CA ILE A 15 -23.74 9.71 -23.48
C ILE A 15 -22.45 10.55 -23.44
N LEU A 16 -21.30 9.97 -23.76
CA LEU A 16 -19.99 10.65 -23.69
C LEU A 16 -19.44 11.08 -25.07
N GLY A 17 -20.14 10.75 -26.17
CA GLY A 17 -19.62 10.88 -27.53
C GLY A 17 -20.19 11.99 -28.41
N GLY A 18 -21.10 12.85 -27.94
CA GLY A 18 -21.83 13.75 -28.85
C GLY A 18 -22.12 15.15 -28.31
N THR A 19 -21.22 16.10 -28.54
CA THR A 19 -21.49 17.54 -28.45
C THR A 19 -22.52 18.05 -29.48
N ALA A 20 -22.97 17.19 -30.39
CA ALA A 20 -23.96 17.51 -31.43
C ALA A 20 -25.43 17.32 -30.99
N SER A 21 -25.70 16.63 -29.87
CA SER A 21 -27.07 16.29 -29.44
C SER A 21 -27.77 17.40 -28.65
N VAL A 22 -27.00 18.40 -28.17
CA VAL A 22 -27.53 19.49 -27.33
C VAL A 22 -28.17 20.60 -28.18
N ALA A 23 -27.79 20.72 -29.46
CA ALA A 23 -28.32 21.77 -30.35
C ALA A 23 -29.76 21.49 -30.85
N THR A 24 -30.20 20.24 -30.86
CA THR A 24 -31.51 19.85 -31.43
C THR A 24 -32.70 20.05 -30.47
N ILE A 25 -32.44 20.31 -29.18
CA ILE A 25 -33.49 20.57 -28.18
C ILE A 25 -33.78 22.08 -28.02
N ALA A 26 -32.86 22.95 -28.45
CA ALA A 26 -33.04 24.40 -28.39
C ALA A 26 -33.88 24.97 -29.56
N GLY A 27 -34.10 24.21 -30.64
CA GLY A 27 -34.78 24.66 -31.86
C GLY A 27 -36.31 24.53 -31.90
N LEU A 28 -36.94 23.96 -30.86
CA LEU A 28 -38.40 23.73 -30.82
C LEU A 28 -39.14 24.68 -29.87
N ALA A 29 -38.48 25.73 -29.36
CA ALA A 29 -39.08 26.72 -28.45
C ALA A 29 -39.82 27.87 -29.16
N GLY A 30 -40.27 27.66 -30.41
CA GLY A 30 -41.04 28.63 -31.18
C GLY A 30 -42.40 28.07 -31.56
N ALA A 31 -43.45 28.55 -30.88
CA ALA A 31 -44.89 28.29 -31.09
C ALA A 31 -45.46 27.00 -30.47
N GLY A 32 -45.92 27.11 -29.20
CA GLY A 32 -46.99 26.26 -28.67
C GLY A 32 -46.75 25.68 -27.27
N GLY A 33 -47.37 26.29 -26.25
CA GLY A 33 -47.85 25.57 -25.06
C GLY A 33 -46.84 25.23 -23.96
N PHE A 34 -46.85 26.06 -22.90
CA PHE A 34 -46.72 25.78 -21.45
C PHE A 34 -46.51 24.33 -20.92
N THR A 35 -45.62 23.51 -21.49
CA THR A 35 -45.35 22.13 -21.01
C THR A 35 -43.85 21.74 -20.97
N GLY A 36 -42.93 22.69 -21.10
CA GLY A 36 -41.48 22.43 -21.13
C GLY A 36 -40.74 22.49 -19.78
N GLY A 37 -41.40 22.90 -18.69
CA GLY A 37 -40.73 23.15 -17.40
C GLY A 37 -40.42 21.92 -16.54
N ALA A 38 -40.87 20.72 -16.93
CA ALA A 38 -40.74 19.49 -16.12
C ALA A 38 -39.55 18.60 -16.50
N ALA A 39 -38.77 18.95 -17.54
CA ALA A 39 -37.66 18.12 -18.02
C ALA A 39 -36.27 18.51 -17.47
N LEU A 40 -36.18 19.53 -16.62
CA LEU A 40 -34.91 20.03 -16.05
C LEU A 40 -34.81 19.88 -14.52
N SER A 41 -35.71 19.11 -13.89
CA SER A 41 -35.46 18.69 -12.50
C SER A 41 -34.23 17.77 -12.51
N PRO A 42 -33.17 18.06 -11.73
CA PRO A 42 -32.09 17.10 -11.57
C PRO A 42 -32.74 15.84 -11.03
N ARG A 43 -32.64 14.73 -11.78
CA ARG A 43 -32.94 13.42 -11.20
C ARG A 43 -32.00 13.31 -10.01
N SER A 44 -32.54 13.34 -8.81
CA SER A 44 -31.84 12.82 -7.66
C SER A 44 -31.39 11.42 -8.07
N SER A 45 -30.08 11.20 -8.16
CA SER A 45 -29.57 9.85 -8.23
C SER A 45 -30.09 9.18 -6.97
N GLN A 46 -31.09 8.33 -7.09
CA GLN A 46 -31.33 7.32 -6.09
C GLN A 46 -30.01 6.56 -6.03
N ALA A 47 -29.23 6.78 -4.98
CA ALA A 47 -28.20 5.83 -4.62
C ALA A 47 -28.91 4.49 -4.61
N ALA A 48 -28.47 3.55 -5.45
CA ALA A 48 -28.91 2.18 -5.30
C ALA A 48 -28.67 1.85 -3.83
N THR A 49 -29.72 1.58 -3.07
CA THR A 49 -29.58 1.06 -1.72
C THR A 49 -28.84 -0.25 -1.89
N ALA A 50 -27.51 -0.20 -1.75
CA ALA A 50 -26.69 -1.39 -1.69
C ALA A 50 -27.34 -2.25 -0.61
N LYS A 51 -27.68 -3.50 -0.93
CA LYS A 51 -28.15 -4.43 0.09
C LYS A 51 -26.94 -4.69 0.99
N GLU A 52 -26.81 -3.89 2.05
CA GLU A 52 -25.78 -4.04 3.09
C GLU A 52 -25.92 -5.40 3.78
N HIS A 53 -27.13 -5.94 3.81
CA HIS A 53 -27.42 -7.24 4.39
C HIS A 53 -27.07 -8.40 3.45
N VAL A 54 -26.21 -9.30 3.94
CA VAL A 54 -25.90 -10.60 3.35
C VAL A 54 -26.55 -11.69 4.22
N GLY A 55 -27.52 -12.42 3.68
CA GLY A 55 -28.29 -13.41 4.42
C GLY A 55 -27.51 -14.70 4.74
N PRO A 56 -28.01 -15.55 5.64
CA PRO A 56 -27.45 -16.89 5.85
C PRO A 56 -27.48 -17.72 4.55
N GLY A 57 -26.32 -18.17 4.09
CA GLY A 57 -26.17 -18.91 2.83
C GLY A 57 -25.77 -18.04 1.64
N ASP A 58 -25.91 -16.71 1.75
CA ASP A 58 -25.41 -15.77 0.74
C ASP A 58 -23.92 -15.46 0.97
N LEU A 59 -23.23 -15.11 -0.12
CA LEU A 59 -21.83 -14.72 -0.12
C LEU A 59 -21.66 -13.20 -0.19
N ASP A 60 -20.59 -12.71 0.42
CA ASP A 60 -20.09 -11.36 0.17
C ASP A 60 -19.59 -11.21 -1.27
N GLU A 61 -19.69 -10.00 -1.81
CA GLU A 61 -19.30 -9.69 -3.19
C GLU A 61 -17.79 -9.46 -3.31
N TYR A 62 -17.15 -8.91 -2.26
CA TYR A 62 -15.71 -8.62 -2.27
C TYR A 62 -15.00 -9.14 -1.01
N TYR A 63 -13.74 -9.49 -1.19
CA TYR A 63 -12.78 -9.65 -0.10
C TYR A 63 -12.07 -8.33 0.16
N VAL A 64 -12.00 -7.94 1.44
CA VAL A 64 -11.24 -6.79 1.91
C VAL A 64 -10.09 -7.30 2.78
N PHE A 65 -8.87 -6.95 2.39
CA PHE A 65 -7.66 -7.21 3.16
C PHE A 65 -7.41 -6.02 4.09
N PHE A 66 -7.69 -6.20 5.38
CA PHE A 66 -7.72 -5.13 6.37
C PHE A 66 -6.43 -5.15 7.20
N SER A 67 -5.88 -3.96 7.43
CA SER A 67 -4.77 -3.80 8.37
C SER A 67 -5.24 -4.03 9.81
N SER A 68 -4.31 -4.24 10.74
CA SER A 68 -4.67 -4.40 12.15
C SER A 68 -3.94 -3.46 13.08
N GLY A 69 -3.11 -2.56 12.54
CA GLY A 69 -2.15 -1.78 13.31
C GLY A 69 -1.34 -2.69 14.22
N GLN A 70 -1.23 -2.27 15.48
CA GLN A 70 -0.45 -2.88 16.55
C GLN A 70 -0.86 -4.31 16.93
N ALA A 71 -1.98 -4.83 16.40
CA ALA A 71 -2.31 -6.25 16.54
C ALA A 71 -1.43 -7.16 15.65
N GLY A 72 -0.69 -6.60 14.67
CA GLY A 72 0.32 -7.28 13.88
C GLY A 72 -0.18 -8.45 12.99
N GLU A 73 -1.46 -8.48 12.64
CA GLU A 73 -2.10 -9.52 11.82
C GLU A 73 -2.77 -8.94 10.58
N LEU A 74 -2.97 -9.76 9.55
CA LEU A 74 -3.79 -9.39 8.39
C LEU A 74 -5.19 -9.96 8.57
N ARG A 75 -6.24 -9.17 8.35
CA ARG A 75 -7.63 -9.63 8.44
C ARG A 75 -8.28 -9.71 7.07
N ILE A 76 -9.11 -10.73 6.87
CA ILE A 76 -9.99 -10.83 5.70
C ILE A 76 -11.41 -10.50 6.14
N VAL A 77 -12.02 -9.53 5.49
CA VAL A 77 -13.38 -9.07 5.74
C VAL A 77 -14.23 -9.23 4.48
N GLY A 78 -15.48 -9.67 4.63
CA GLY A 78 -16.45 -9.70 3.53
C GLY A 78 -17.14 -8.34 3.36
N LEU A 79 -17.30 -7.87 2.13
CA LEU A 79 -18.05 -6.65 1.78
C LEU A 79 -19.23 -7.04 0.87
N PRO A 80 -20.47 -6.60 1.15
CA PRO A 80 -20.83 -5.49 2.05
C PRO A 80 -21.13 -5.87 3.50
N SER A 81 -21.07 -7.15 3.90
CA SER A 81 -21.52 -7.55 5.26
C SER A 81 -20.65 -7.03 6.40
N MET A 82 -19.40 -6.66 6.12
CA MET A 82 -18.37 -6.23 7.07
C MET A 82 -18.01 -7.29 8.13
N ARG A 83 -18.31 -8.56 7.87
CA ARG A 83 -17.96 -9.67 8.76
C ARG A 83 -16.47 -10.02 8.60
N GLU A 84 -15.76 -10.16 9.72
CA GLU A 84 -14.41 -10.74 9.73
C GLU A 84 -14.52 -12.24 9.41
N LEU A 85 -13.92 -12.64 8.29
CA LEU A 85 -13.95 -14.03 7.80
C LEU A 85 -12.74 -14.82 8.31
N MET A 86 -11.58 -14.18 8.46
CA MET A 86 -10.33 -14.83 8.84
C MET A 86 -9.31 -13.85 9.41
N ARG A 87 -8.44 -14.38 10.27
CA ARG A 87 -7.19 -13.72 10.71
C ARG A 87 -5.99 -14.51 10.21
N ILE A 88 -5.06 -13.82 9.57
CA ILE A 88 -3.80 -14.36 9.09
C ILE A 88 -2.70 -13.81 10.00
N PRO A 89 -2.05 -14.66 10.82
CA PRO A 89 -0.98 -14.18 11.67
C PRO A 89 0.26 -13.83 10.84
N VAL A 90 0.89 -12.71 11.17
CA VAL A 90 2.04 -12.16 10.43
C VAL A 90 3.16 -11.80 11.42
N PHE A 91 3.00 -10.71 12.16
CA PHE A 91 3.98 -10.22 13.12
C PHE A 91 3.63 -10.54 14.57
N ASN A 92 2.38 -10.94 14.83
CA ASN A 92 1.90 -11.34 16.15
C ASN A 92 2.21 -12.80 16.50
N ARG A 93 2.27 -13.10 17.81
CA ARG A 93 2.26 -14.49 18.31
C ARG A 93 0.82 -15.03 18.31
N CYS A 94 0.53 -16.04 17.47
CA CYS A 94 -0.84 -16.56 17.34
C CYS A 94 -1.10 -17.80 18.19
N SER A 95 -1.82 -17.66 19.29
CA SER A 95 -2.14 -18.78 20.20
C SER A 95 -2.83 -19.95 19.49
N ALA A 96 -3.82 -19.66 18.62
CA ALA A 96 -4.63 -20.69 17.96
C ALA A 96 -3.85 -21.55 16.94
N THR A 97 -3.04 -20.92 16.08
CA THR A 97 -2.35 -21.63 14.98
C THR A 97 -0.93 -22.06 15.32
N GLY A 98 -0.37 -21.55 16.42
CA GLY A 98 1.04 -21.77 16.79
C GLY A 98 2.04 -20.88 16.04
N TRP A 99 1.60 -19.98 15.15
CA TRP A 99 2.49 -19.03 14.48
C TRP A 99 3.31 -18.22 15.51
N GLY A 100 4.64 -18.21 15.34
CA GLY A 100 5.61 -17.68 16.31
C GLY A 100 6.24 -18.74 17.21
N SER A 101 5.76 -19.98 17.19
CA SER A 101 6.31 -21.11 17.94
C SER A 101 6.61 -22.35 17.10
N THR A 102 5.86 -22.62 16.04
CA THR A 102 6.16 -23.75 15.14
C THR A 102 7.50 -23.54 14.43
N ASN A 103 8.19 -24.63 14.08
CA ASN A 103 9.48 -24.55 13.39
C ASN A 103 9.36 -23.81 12.05
N GLU A 104 8.25 -24.03 11.33
CA GLU A 104 7.98 -23.43 10.02
C GLU A 104 7.79 -21.91 10.14
N SER A 105 6.98 -21.46 11.11
CA SER A 105 6.75 -20.02 11.31
C SER A 105 7.98 -19.32 11.87
N ARG A 106 8.71 -19.96 12.80
CA ARG A 106 9.97 -19.42 13.31
C ARG A 106 11.03 -19.30 12.22
N LYS A 107 11.08 -20.23 11.28
CA LYS A 107 11.95 -20.10 10.10
C LYS A 107 11.59 -18.84 9.30
N ILE A 108 10.32 -18.63 8.95
CA ILE A 108 9.89 -17.44 8.20
C ILE A 108 10.17 -16.14 8.97
N LEU A 109 9.90 -16.13 10.28
CA LEU A 109 10.13 -14.97 11.14
C LEU A 109 11.61 -14.62 11.35
N THR A 110 12.51 -15.58 11.15
CA THR A 110 13.94 -15.39 11.45
C THR A 110 14.83 -15.37 10.22
N GLU A 111 14.46 -16.02 9.11
CA GLU A 111 15.36 -16.20 7.96
C GLU A 111 15.75 -14.88 7.28
N GLY A 112 14.90 -13.87 7.33
CA GLY A 112 15.16 -12.53 6.80
C GLY A 112 15.67 -11.50 7.82
N LEU A 113 15.99 -11.91 9.05
CA LEU A 113 16.54 -11.01 10.07
C LEU A 113 18.02 -10.72 9.84
N LEU A 114 18.41 -9.48 10.15
CA LEU A 114 19.80 -9.04 10.18
C LEU A 114 20.58 -9.75 11.30
N PRO A 115 21.91 -9.97 11.14
CA PRO A 115 22.73 -10.61 12.17
C PRO A 115 22.61 -9.96 13.55
N GLU A 116 22.60 -8.63 13.59
CA GLU A 116 22.50 -7.82 14.81
C GLU A 116 21.16 -8.07 15.51
N THR A 117 20.08 -8.11 14.74
CA THR A 117 18.73 -8.38 15.24
C THR A 117 18.57 -9.81 15.74
N ARG A 118 19.21 -10.80 15.08
CA ARG A 118 19.27 -12.17 15.61
C ARG A 118 19.97 -12.20 16.96
N SER A 119 21.16 -11.59 17.05
CA SER A 119 21.90 -11.50 18.32
C SER A 119 21.09 -10.78 19.41
N PHE A 120 20.35 -9.73 19.04
CA PHE A 120 19.43 -9.06 19.95
C PHE A 120 18.31 -9.99 20.42
N LEU A 121 17.74 -10.80 19.54
CA LEU A 121 16.60 -11.66 19.89
C LEU A 121 16.99 -12.98 20.59
N ASP A 122 18.26 -13.40 20.54
CA ASP A 122 18.72 -14.67 21.13
C ASP A 122 18.37 -14.80 22.62
N SER A 123 18.52 -13.72 23.39
CA SER A 123 18.15 -13.68 24.81
C SER A 123 16.66 -13.39 25.07
N ARG A 124 15.85 -13.23 24.01
CA ARG A 124 14.45 -12.76 24.04
C ARG A 124 13.47 -13.74 23.39
N GLY A 125 13.87 -15.01 23.21
CA GLY A 125 13.03 -16.06 22.60
C GLY A 125 13.24 -16.26 21.09
N GLY A 126 14.18 -15.53 20.50
CA GLY A 126 14.65 -15.70 19.12
C GLY A 126 13.70 -15.19 18.04
N VAL A 127 12.56 -14.58 18.40
CA VAL A 127 11.61 -13.93 17.47
C VAL A 127 11.00 -12.70 18.15
N TYR A 128 10.59 -11.71 17.36
CA TYR A 128 9.70 -10.67 17.85
C TYR A 128 8.32 -11.26 18.19
N LEU A 129 7.68 -10.70 19.23
CA LEU A 129 6.34 -11.11 19.67
C LEU A 129 5.26 -10.08 19.32
N ASN A 130 5.65 -8.98 18.68
CA ASN A 130 4.78 -7.89 18.26
C ASN A 130 5.13 -7.41 16.84
N GLY A 131 4.23 -6.61 16.29
CA GLY A 131 4.46 -5.76 15.14
C GLY A 131 3.28 -4.81 14.95
N ASP A 132 3.45 -3.86 14.04
CA ASP A 132 2.47 -2.82 13.74
C ASP A 132 2.21 -2.74 12.24
N LEU A 133 1.12 -3.36 11.79
CA LEU A 133 0.78 -3.57 10.38
C LEU A 133 -0.17 -2.50 9.87
N HIS A 134 0.31 -1.63 8.97
CA HIS A 134 -0.46 -0.47 8.49
C HIS A 134 -1.07 -0.68 7.10
N HIS A 135 -0.29 -1.14 6.12
CA HIS A 135 -0.62 -1.02 4.69
C HIS A 135 -0.62 -2.36 3.93
N PRO A 136 -1.70 -3.15 3.97
CA PRO A 136 -1.83 -4.38 3.18
C PRO A 136 -2.25 -4.10 1.74
N HIS A 137 -1.44 -4.51 0.77
CA HIS A 137 -1.71 -4.30 -0.65
C HIS A 137 -1.50 -5.54 -1.51
N MET A 138 -2.50 -5.85 -2.33
CA MET A 138 -2.47 -6.98 -3.25
C MET A 138 -1.60 -6.68 -4.48
N SER A 139 -0.93 -7.70 -5.00
CA SER A 139 -0.14 -7.65 -6.23
C SER A 139 -0.98 -7.31 -7.47
N PHE A 140 -0.32 -6.69 -8.44
CA PHE A 140 -0.89 -6.23 -9.71
C PHE A 140 -0.27 -6.96 -10.91
N THR A 141 -1.08 -7.08 -11.96
CA THR A 141 -0.68 -7.34 -13.34
C THR A 141 -1.51 -6.42 -14.25
N GLU A 142 -0.87 -5.71 -15.17
CA GLU A 142 -1.49 -4.77 -16.12
C GLU A 142 -2.45 -3.76 -15.45
N GLY A 143 -2.09 -3.23 -14.27
CA GLY A 143 -2.89 -2.23 -13.57
C GLY A 143 -4.12 -2.77 -12.83
N THR A 144 -4.33 -4.09 -12.77
CA THR A 144 -5.38 -4.71 -11.96
C THR A 144 -4.81 -5.72 -10.97
N TYR A 145 -5.53 -5.97 -9.88
CA TYR A 145 -5.16 -7.00 -8.92
C TYR A 145 -5.11 -8.39 -9.59
N ASP A 146 -4.04 -9.14 -9.31
CA ASP A 146 -3.81 -10.47 -9.90
C ASP A 146 -3.98 -11.62 -8.89
N GLY A 147 -4.26 -11.30 -7.62
CA GLY A 147 -4.60 -12.28 -6.60
C GLY A 147 -3.45 -13.20 -6.17
N ARG A 148 -2.18 -12.90 -6.49
CA ARG A 148 -1.04 -13.75 -6.12
C ARG A 148 -0.62 -13.56 -4.65
N TYR A 149 -0.39 -12.31 -4.27
CA TYR A 149 0.18 -11.95 -2.97
C TYR A 149 -0.53 -10.75 -2.36
N VAL A 150 -0.43 -10.63 -1.04
CA VAL A 150 -0.65 -9.38 -0.29
C VAL A 150 0.66 -9.02 0.42
N PHE A 151 1.12 -7.79 0.28
CA PHE A 151 2.31 -7.26 0.94
C PHE A 151 1.91 -6.30 2.05
N MET A 152 2.69 -6.24 3.12
CA MET A 152 2.39 -5.39 4.26
C MET A 152 3.65 -5.03 5.06
N ASN A 153 3.65 -3.87 5.68
CA ASN A 153 4.75 -3.37 6.51
C ASN A 153 4.59 -3.77 7.98
N ASP A 154 5.70 -3.72 8.72
CA ASP A 154 5.76 -3.64 10.17
C ASP A 154 6.51 -2.36 10.56
N LYS A 155 5.77 -1.36 11.02
CA LYS A 155 6.34 -0.09 11.49
C LYS A 155 7.14 -0.27 12.78
N ALA A 156 6.75 -1.20 13.65
CA ALA A 156 7.39 -1.31 14.96
C ALA A 156 8.83 -1.86 14.90
N ASN A 157 9.14 -2.74 13.93
CA ASN A 157 10.45 -3.40 13.88
C ASN A 157 11.10 -3.37 12.49
N SER A 158 10.68 -2.46 11.61
CA SER A 158 11.26 -2.22 10.29
C SER A 158 11.29 -3.46 9.38
N ARG A 159 10.15 -4.13 9.24
CA ARG A 159 10.03 -5.35 8.40
C ARG A 159 8.98 -5.19 7.30
N VAL A 160 9.10 -6.00 6.27
CA VAL A 160 8.06 -6.18 5.24
C VAL A 160 7.73 -7.66 5.12
N ALA A 161 6.45 -7.98 5.05
CA ALA A 161 5.93 -9.32 4.92
C ALA A 161 5.15 -9.51 3.63
N ARG A 162 5.12 -10.77 3.16
CA ARG A 162 4.28 -11.24 2.07
C ARG A 162 3.38 -12.36 2.56
N VAL A 163 2.13 -12.30 2.15
CA VAL A 163 1.12 -13.34 2.32
C VAL A 163 0.76 -13.92 0.96
N ARG A 164 0.75 -15.24 0.87
CA ARG A 164 0.29 -15.99 -0.28
C ARG A 164 -1.23 -16.13 -0.26
N CYS A 165 -1.89 -15.68 -1.32
CA CYS A 165 -3.36 -15.70 -1.40
C CYS A 165 -3.94 -17.11 -1.60
N ASP A 166 -3.19 -18.03 -2.20
CA ASP A 166 -3.65 -19.40 -2.45
C ASP A 166 -3.80 -20.23 -1.18
N VAL A 167 -3.03 -19.91 -0.13
CA VAL A 167 -3.08 -20.59 1.18
C VAL A 167 -3.43 -19.66 2.35
N MET A 168 -3.56 -18.35 2.10
CA MET A 168 -3.83 -17.30 3.10
C MET A 168 -2.89 -17.40 4.32
N LYS A 169 -1.59 -17.50 4.06
CA LYS A 169 -0.52 -17.53 5.07
C LYS A 169 0.67 -16.67 4.66
N CYS A 170 1.30 -16.07 5.67
CA CYS A 170 2.57 -15.38 5.49
C CYS A 170 3.65 -16.41 5.09
N ASP A 171 4.36 -16.13 4.00
CA ASP A 171 5.41 -17.02 3.47
C ASP A 171 6.81 -16.41 3.55
N LYS A 172 6.91 -15.07 3.59
CA LYS A 172 8.16 -14.34 3.66
C LYS A 172 8.05 -13.12 4.56
N ILE A 173 9.10 -12.88 5.35
CA ILE A 173 9.33 -11.66 6.11
C ILE A 173 10.80 -11.29 5.94
N ILE A 174 11.07 -10.04 5.62
CA ILE A 174 12.42 -9.49 5.59
C ILE A 174 12.53 -8.27 6.49
N GLU A 175 13.67 -8.12 7.13
CA GLU A 175 14.06 -6.89 7.81
C GLU A 175 14.71 -5.93 6.83
N ILE A 176 14.32 -4.66 6.87
CA ILE A 176 14.85 -3.64 5.96
C ILE A 176 16.01 -2.91 6.67
N PRO A 177 17.26 -3.02 6.17
CA PRO A 177 18.41 -2.33 6.74
C PRO A 177 18.36 -0.84 6.42
N ASN A 178 19.22 -0.09 7.11
CA ASN A 178 19.46 1.33 6.91
C ASN A 178 18.23 2.23 7.18
N MET A 179 17.12 1.70 7.67
CA MET A 179 15.92 2.49 7.97
C MET A 179 15.27 2.06 9.28
N GLU A 180 14.51 2.98 9.87
CA GLU A 180 13.60 2.69 10.97
C GLU A 180 12.16 3.06 10.62
N ALA A 181 11.21 2.43 11.31
CA ALA A 181 9.79 2.65 11.15
C ALA A 181 9.28 2.53 9.70
N VAL A 182 9.27 1.31 9.14
CA VAL A 182 8.67 1.08 7.82
C VAL A 182 7.18 1.43 7.88
N HIS A 183 6.78 2.56 7.30
CA HIS A 183 5.41 3.06 7.36
C HIS A 183 4.68 2.90 6.03
N GLY A 184 4.75 3.91 5.16
CA GLY A 184 4.14 3.86 3.83
C GLY A 184 4.61 2.64 3.05
N LEU A 185 3.66 1.83 2.60
CA LEU A 185 3.93 0.72 1.70
C LEU A 185 2.88 0.68 0.60
N ARG A 186 3.33 0.58 -0.65
CA ARG A 186 2.49 0.31 -1.83
C ARG A 186 3.27 -0.57 -2.80
N VAL A 187 2.57 -1.02 -3.84
CA VAL A 187 3.14 -1.89 -4.87
C VAL A 187 3.15 -1.17 -6.21
N GLN A 188 4.13 -1.51 -7.04
CA GLN A 188 4.12 -1.13 -8.45
C GLN A 188 2.87 -1.73 -9.12
N LYS A 189 2.15 -0.88 -9.88
CA LYS A 189 0.88 -1.25 -10.51
C LYS A 189 1.04 -1.76 -11.95
N TYR A 190 2.06 -1.29 -12.66
CA TYR A 190 2.28 -1.60 -14.08
C TYR A 190 3.78 -1.83 -14.40
N PRO A 191 4.13 -2.75 -15.31
CA PRO A 191 3.26 -3.75 -15.96
C PRO A 191 2.84 -4.88 -15.02
N LYS A 192 3.53 -5.03 -13.90
CA LYS A 192 3.18 -5.92 -12.79
C LYS A 192 3.73 -5.31 -11.50
N THR A 193 3.37 -5.91 -10.37
CA THR A 193 4.16 -5.73 -9.14
C THR A 193 5.52 -6.41 -9.32
N GLY A 194 6.46 -5.66 -9.90
CA GLY A 194 7.89 -5.97 -9.88
C GLY A 194 8.53 -5.49 -8.58
N TYR A 195 8.18 -4.27 -8.15
CA TYR A 195 8.59 -3.73 -6.86
C TYR A 195 7.46 -3.57 -5.85
N VAL A 196 7.81 -3.78 -4.58
CA VAL A 196 7.11 -3.28 -3.39
C VAL A 196 7.91 -2.09 -2.86
N PHE A 197 7.25 -0.96 -2.69
CA PHE A 197 7.86 0.28 -2.24
C PHE A 197 7.58 0.49 -0.76
N ALA A 198 8.61 0.87 0.00
CA ALA A 198 8.55 1.04 1.44
C ALA A 198 9.30 2.31 1.89
N ASN A 199 8.64 3.12 2.71
CA ASN A 199 9.20 4.31 3.34
C ASN A 199 9.72 3.98 4.75
N GLY A 200 10.96 4.36 5.06
CA GLY A 200 11.41 4.54 6.45
C GLY A 200 10.99 5.92 6.94
N GLU A 201 10.12 5.97 7.95
CA GLU A 201 9.53 7.23 8.44
C GLU A 201 10.46 8.00 9.36
N ASP A 202 11.26 7.28 10.14
CA ASP A 202 12.22 7.89 11.04
C ASP A 202 13.49 8.25 10.28
N ARG A 203 14.02 9.44 10.55
CA ARG A 203 15.31 9.87 10.00
C ARG A 203 16.42 9.40 10.93
N LEU A 204 17.46 8.81 10.36
CA LEU A 204 18.57 8.25 11.11
C LEU A 204 19.93 8.52 10.44
N PRO A 205 21.04 8.53 11.19
CA PRO A 205 22.37 8.65 10.61
C PRO A 205 22.78 7.36 9.90
N LEU A 206 23.60 7.47 8.86
CA LEU A 206 24.20 6.31 8.21
C LEU A 206 25.74 6.38 8.28
N PRO A 207 26.41 5.43 8.98
CA PRO A 207 25.84 4.31 9.73
C PRO A 207 25.14 4.74 11.03
N ASN A 208 24.15 3.97 11.48
CA ASN A 208 23.58 4.09 12.82
C ASN A 208 24.28 3.10 13.75
N ASP A 209 25.41 3.50 14.32
CA ASP A 209 26.24 2.65 15.19
C ASP A 209 26.42 3.22 16.61
N GLY A 210 25.61 4.24 16.95
CA GLY A 210 25.65 4.94 18.21
C GLY A 210 26.75 6.02 18.33
N THR A 211 27.53 6.27 17.27
CA THR A 211 28.51 7.38 17.27
C THR A 211 27.90 8.74 16.99
N ILE A 212 26.76 8.78 16.31
CA ILE A 212 25.99 9.99 16.02
C ILE A 212 24.62 9.84 16.70
N LEU A 213 24.38 10.61 17.77
CA LEU A 213 23.14 10.52 18.57
C LEU A 213 22.33 11.82 18.61
N ASP A 214 23.00 12.97 18.52
CA ASP A 214 22.41 14.30 18.73
C ASP A 214 22.75 15.27 17.58
N GLU A 215 22.99 14.75 16.37
CA GLU A 215 23.32 15.56 15.18
C GLU A 215 22.27 15.35 14.06
N PRO A 216 21.05 15.91 14.21
CA PRO A 216 19.92 15.63 13.31
C PRO A 216 20.13 16.07 11.85
N ASP A 217 21.07 16.98 11.59
CA ASP A 217 21.47 17.39 10.24
C ASP A 217 22.17 16.26 9.47
N LYS A 218 22.64 15.22 10.18
CA LYS A 218 23.24 14.01 9.58
C LYS A 218 22.22 12.89 9.38
N TYR A 219 20.94 13.14 9.68
CA TYR A 219 19.90 12.11 9.60
C TYR A 219 19.18 12.17 8.27
N HIS A 220 18.91 11.00 7.70
CA HIS A 220 18.31 10.87 6.38
C HIS A 220 17.08 9.98 6.40
N GLY A 221 16.10 10.30 5.55
CA GLY A 221 15.03 9.37 5.19
C GLY A 221 15.52 8.36 4.17
N ILE A 222 15.05 7.12 4.25
CA ILE A 222 15.43 6.04 3.33
C ILE A 222 14.18 5.45 2.69
N PHE A 223 14.14 5.50 1.36
CA PHE A 223 13.14 4.84 0.53
C PHE A 223 13.68 3.51 0.01
N THR A 224 12.86 2.46 -0.03
CA THR A 224 13.30 1.13 -0.49
C THR A 224 12.37 0.53 -1.52
N ALA A 225 12.96 -0.07 -2.56
CA ALA A 225 12.29 -0.98 -3.47
C ALA A 225 12.72 -2.43 -3.18
N ILE A 226 11.74 -3.29 -3.00
CA ILE A 226 11.88 -4.72 -2.73
C ILE A 226 11.34 -5.45 -3.96
N ASP A 227 12.06 -6.43 -4.48
CA ASP A 227 11.53 -7.31 -5.53
C ASP A 227 10.34 -8.13 -4.98
N GLY A 228 9.18 -8.00 -5.62
CA GLY A 228 7.93 -8.60 -5.12
C GLY A 228 7.88 -10.13 -5.20
N ASP A 229 8.71 -10.74 -6.04
CA ASP A 229 8.73 -12.20 -6.25
C ASP A 229 9.80 -12.87 -5.36
N SER A 230 11.02 -12.33 -5.29
CA SER A 230 12.10 -12.87 -4.44
C SER A 230 12.00 -12.43 -2.98
N MET A 231 11.33 -11.29 -2.71
CA MET A 231 11.39 -10.60 -1.42
C MET A 231 12.82 -10.22 -1.02
N GLU A 232 13.62 -9.76 -1.98
CA GLU A 232 14.96 -9.21 -1.74
C GLU A 232 14.97 -7.71 -2.05
N ILE A 233 15.83 -6.96 -1.37
CA ILE A 233 15.97 -5.52 -1.63
C ILE A 233 16.65 -5.32 -2.97
N ALA A 234 15.99 -4.59 -3.88
CA ALA A 234 16.54 -4.26 -5.18
C ALA A 234 17.46 -3.03 -5.09
N TRP A 235 17.00 -1.97 -4.43
CA TRP A 235 17.74 -0.73 -4.23
C TRP A 235 17.09 0.14 -3.14
N GLN A 236 17.86 1.09 -2.62
CA GLN A 236 17.39 2.11 -1.68
C GLN A 236 17.78 3.50 -2.18
N VAL A 237 17.01 4.52 -1.81
CA VAL A 237 17.28 5.92 -2.13
C VAL A 237 17.27 6.73 -0.84
N MET A 238 18.37 7.45 -0.60
CA MET A 238 18.47 8.44 0.46
C MET A 238 17.78 9.73 0.03
N VAL A 239 17.01 10.34 0.93
CA VAL A 239 16.27 11.58 0.66
C VAL A 239 16.51 12.63 1.73
N ASP A 240 16.25 13.88 1.36
CA ASP A 240 16.07 14.97 2.31
C ASP A 240 14.67 14.89 2.94
N GLY A 241 14.58 15.29 4.21
CA GLY A 241 13.36 15.16 5.00
C GLY A 241 13.07 13.69 5.36
N ASN A 242 11.86 13.45 5.86
CA ASN A 242 11.38 12.11 6.19
C ASN A 242 10.44 11.55 5.10
N LEU A 243 9.91 10.35 5.30
CA LEU A 243 9.00 9.71 4.34
C LEU A 243 7.78 9.10 5.04
N ASP A 244 6.58 9.50 4.62
CA ASP A 244 5.33 9.07 5.22
C ASP A 244 4.63 7.98 4.38
N ASN A 245 3.71 8.36 3.48
CA ASN A 245 3.01 7.43 2.61
C ASN A 245 3.65 7.39 1.22
N VAL A 246 3.42 6.30 0.48
CA VAL A 246 3.92 6.12 -0.90
C VAL A 246 2.79 5.62 -1.80
N ASP A 247 2.79 5.99 -3.08
CA ASP A 247 2.09 5.24 -4.14
C ASP A 247 2.88 5.24 -5.46
N ALA A 248 2.37 4.51 -6.46
CA ALA A 248 2.99 4.35 -7.77
C ALA A 248 2.05 4.76 -8.91
N ASP A 249 2.61 5.10 -10.07
CA ASP A 249 1.83 5.38 -11.27
C ASP A 249 1.30 4.09 -11.95
N TYR A 250 0.49 4.27 -13.00
CA TYR A 250 -0.03 3.19 -13.85
C TYR A 250 0.81 2.97 -15.11
N GLN A 251 2.04 3.50 -15.16
CA GLN A 251 2.94 3.36 -16.30
C GLN A 251 4.25 2.65 -15.94
N GLY A 252 4.49 2.39 -14.65
CA GLY A 252 5.71 1.79 -14.15
C GLY A 252 6.90 2.75 -14.18
N LYS A 253 6.68 4.07 -14.26
CA LYS A 253 7.75 5.05 -14.45
C LYS A 253 8.14 5.75 -13.15
N TYR A 254 7.15 6.00 -12.30
CA TYR A 254 7.31 6.77 -11.08
C TYR A 254 6.63 6.13 -9.87
N CYS A 255 7.27 6.28 -8.72
CA CYS A 255 6.61 6.22 -7.43
C CYS A 255 6.87 7.53 -6.68
N PHE A 256 6.06 7.83 -5.69
CA PHE A 256 6.10 9.11 -5.00
C PHE A 256 5.70 8.97 -3.54
N SER A 257 6.41 9.69 -2.67
CA SER A 257 6.21 9.64 -1.22
C SER A 257 5.98 11.02 -0.64
N THR A 258 5.07 11.13 0.31
CA THR A 258 4.88 12.35 1.11
C THR A 258 5.99 12.51 2.14
N CYS A 259 6.33 13.74 2.49
CA CYS A 259 7.20 14.11 3.60
C CYS A 259 6.40 15.04 4.53
N TYR A 260 6.46 14.83 5.84
CA TYR A 260 5.83 15.73 6.82
C TYR A 260 6.87 16.47 7.68
N ASN A 261 8.12 16.02 7.66
CA ASN A 261 9.23 16.59 8.42
C ASN A 261 10.33 16.98 7.43
N SER A 262 10.00 17.92 6.56
CA SER A 262 10.94 18.52 5.60
C SER A 262 12.04 19.32 6.29
N GLU A 263 11.74 19.86 7.47
CA GLU A 263 12.58 20.76 8.23
C GLU A 263 13.73 20.04 8.93
N GLY A 264 13.61 18.73 9.06
CA GLY A 264 14.56 17.94 9.80
C GLY A 264 14.47 18.14 11.32
N GLY A 265 13.27 18.40 11.83
CA GLY A 265 12.97 18.50 13.25
C GLY A 265 13.10 17.19 14.01
N THR A 266 13.34 17.31 15.32
CA THR A 266 13.41 16.21 16.31
C THR A 266 12.34 16.30 17.39
N ASN A 267 11.58 17.39 17.40
CA ASN A 267 10.38 17.55 18.21
C ASN A 267 9.22 18.10 17.36
N LEU A 268 7.99 18.01 17.89
CA LEU A 268 6.78 18.40 17.17
C LEU A 268 6.83 19.84 16.63
N ALA A 269 7.32 20.79 17.43
CA ALA A 269 7.32 22.20 17.03
C ALA A 269 8.23 22.46 15.83
N GLU A 270 9.37 21.76 15.73
CA GLU A 270 10.28 21.82 14.60
C GLU A 270 9.71 21.14 13.35
N MET A 271 9.11 19.96 13.51
CA MET A 271 8.50 19.17 12.41
C MET A 271 7.22 19.80 11.82
N THR A 272 6.74 20.90 12.39
CA THR A 272 5.56 21.61 11.90
C THR A 272 5.84 23.10 11.75
N SER A 273 7.10 23.45 11.54
CA SER A 273 7.54 24.86 11.47
C SER A 273 7.48 25.40 10.04
N ALA A 274 7.60 24.54 9.04
CA ALA A 274 7.36 24.90 7.65
C ALA A 274 5.86 25.02 7.36
N GLU A 275 5.50 26.01 6.55
CA GLU A 275 4.12 26.14 6.04
C GLU A 275 3.80 25.10 4.95
N GLN A 276 4.83 24.52 4.33
CA GLN A 276 4.72 23.56 3.22
C GLN A 276 5.87 22.55 3.27
N ASP A 277 5.52 21.27 3.28
CA ASP A 277 6.42 20.17 2.96
C ASP A 277 6.40 19.83 1.47
N TRP A 278 6.94 18.66 1.09
CA TRP A 278 7.01 18.20 -0.30
C TRP A 278 6.58 16.75 -0.50
N VAL A 279 6.42 16.40 -1.78
CA VAL A 279 6.36 15.03 -2.25
C VAL A 279 7.65 14.72 -2.99
N VAL A 280 8.33 13.65 -2.61
CA VAL A 280 9.49 13.13 -3.34
C VAL A 280 8.99 12.28 -4.51
N ILE A 281 9.43 12.58 -5.73
CA ILE A 281 9.09 11.80 -6.93
C ILE A 281 10.31 11.00 -7.37
N PHE A 282 10.21 9.68 -7.31
CA PHE A 282 11.27 8.76 -7.68
C PHE A 282 11.11 8.34 -9.15
N ASN A 283 12.14 8.61 -9.97
CA ASN A 283 12.19 8.16 -11.36
C ASN A 283 12.85 6.78 -11.42
N ILE A 284 12.02 5.74 -11.57
CA ILE A 284 12.46 4.34 -11.47
C ILE A 284 13.55 4.03 -12.51
N ALA A 285 13.35 4.45 -13.76
CA ALA A 285 14.31 4.17 -14.84
C ALA A 285 15.69 4.79 -14.58
N ARG A 286 15.76 5.99 -14.00
CA ARG A 286 17.03 6.64 -13.65
C ARG A 286 17.73 5.96 -12.47
N ILE A 287 16.96 5.49 -11.49
CA ILE A 287 17.51 4.75 -10.35
C ILE A 287 18.08 3.41 -10.84
N GLU A 288 17.34 2.67 -11.65
CA GLU A 288 17.79 1.42 -12.25
C GLU A 288 19.04 1.59 -13.11
N GLU A 289 19.11 2.68 -13.89
CA GLU A 289 20.30 3.05 -14.66
C GLU A 289 21.52 3.30 -13.75
N ALA A 290 21.37 4.09 -12.68
CA ALA A 290 22.45 4.34 -11.72
C ALA A 290 22.94 3.06 -11.03
N VAL A 291 22.01 2.21 -10.58
CA VAL A 291 22.35 0.91 -9.97
C VAL A 291 23.09 0.01 -10.95
N LYS A 292 22.64 -0.05 -12.21
CA LYS A 292 23.27 -0.84 -13.27
C LYS A 292 24.68 -0.34 -13.60
N ASN A 293 24.90 0.97 -13.57
CA ASN A 293 26.20 1.59 -13.83
C ASN A 293 27.18 1.47 -12.67
N GLY A 294 26.71 1.06 -11.48
CA GLY A 294 27.53 1.00 -10.27
C GLY A 294 27.62 2.34 -9.52
N ASP A 295 26.76 3.30 -9.85
CA ASP A 295 26.75 4.65 -9.27
C ASP A 295 25.99 4.66 -7.94
N PHE A 296 26.43 3.84 -6.98
CA PHE A 296 25.82 3.71 -5.67
C PHE A 296 26.84 3.40 -4.57
N THR A 297 26.49 3.74 -3.33
CA THR A 297 27.24 3.37 -2.14
C THR A 297 26.66 2.12 -1.50
N ARG A 298 27.52 1.32 -0.86
CA ARG A 298 27.09 0.22 0.00
C ARG A 298 27.34 0.62 1.45
N HIS A 299 26.26 0.69 2.22
CA HIS A 299 26.35 0.78 3.67
C HIS A 299 26.28 -0.64 4.23
N HIS A 300 27.20 -0.96 5.14
CA HIS A 300 27.05 -2.18 5.93
C HIS A 300 25.85 -1.98 6.86
N ALA A 301 24.98 -2.98 6.96
CA ALA A 301 23.81 -2.93 7.82
C ALA A 301 24.25 -2.62 9.25
N CYS A 302 23.99 -1.41 9.71
CA CYS A 302 24.18 -0.98 11.08
C CYS A 302 22.86 -0.40 11.55
N ARG A 303 22.41 -0.87 12.71
CA ARG A 303 21.21 -0.45 13.40
C ARG A 303 21.62 0.22 14.68
#